data_AF-A0A356E5P6-F1
#
_entry.id   AF-A0A356E5P6-F1
#
_cell.length_a   1.000
_cell.length_b   1.000
_cell.length_c   1.000
_cell.angle_alpha   90.00
_cell.angle_beta   90.00
_cell.angle_gamma   90.00
#
_symmetry.space_group_name_H-M   'P 1'
#
loop_
_entity.id
_entity.type
_entity.pdbx_description
1 polymer ?
#
loop_
_entity_poly.entity_id
_entity_poly.type
_entity_poly.pdbx_seq_one_letter_code
_entity_poly.pdbx_strand_id
1 'polypeptide(L)'
;NKTYELAGDKAYTLTELAAEISKQTGRNIPYVDIPEADYAAALTQAGIPADFAALIAGWDAEAKNGALFSEDKTLSALIGRPTTLLADAVSAAL
;
A
#
# COMPACT_ATOMS: atom_id res chain seq x y z
N ASN A 1 -3.94 17.08 -25.79
CA ASN A 1 -4.23 16.60 -24.41
C ASN A 1 -3.16 15.61 -23.99
N LYS A 2 -2.82 15.55 -22.70
CA LYS A 2 -1.87 14.58 -22.12
C LYS A 2 -2.57 13.80 -21.00
N THR A 3 -2.23 12.52 -20.88
CA THR A 3 -2.60 11.66 -19.74
C THR A 3 -1.37 11.52 -18.85
N TYR A 4 -1.56 11.62 -17.54
CA TYR A 4 -0.49 11.55 -16.54
C TYR A 4 -0.78 10.42 -15.56
N GLU A 5 0.19 9.52 -15.38
CA GLU A 5 0.17 8.53 -14.31
C GLU A 5 0.74 9.20 -13.04
N LEU A 6 0.01 9.17 -11.94
CA LEU A 6 0.38 9.90 -10.73
C LEU A 6 0.66 8.91 -9.60
N ALA A 7 1.94 8.71 -9.31
CA ALA A 7 2.41 7.85 -8.22
C ALA A 7 3.41 8.57 -7.30
N GLY A 8 3.71 7.96 -6.16
CA GLY A 8 4.75 8.45 -5.25
C GLY A 8 6.16 8.36 -5.87
N ASP A 9 7.07 9.23 -5.44
CA ASP A 9 8.47 9.23 -5.88
C ASP A 9 9.24 7.96 -5.53
N LYS A 10 8.74 7.20 -4.55
CA LYS A 10 9.30 5.94 -4.08
C LYS A 10 8.19 4.92 -3.90
N ALA A 11 8.29 3.80 -4.60
CA ALA A 11 7.49 2.62 -4.32
C ALA A 11 7.95 1.94 -3.03
N TYR A 12 7.08 1.12 -2.46
CA TYR A 12 7.37 0.27 -1.32
C TYR A 12 6.58 -1.03 -1.42
N THR A 13 7.07 -2.05 -0.74
CA THR A 13 6.43 -3.35 -0.55
C THR A 13 5.65 -3.37 0.76
N LEU A 14 4.72 -4.32 0.91
CA LEU A 14 4.01 -4.52 2.17
C LEU A 14 4.95 -4.98 3.30
N THR A 15 6.05 -5.66 2.97
CA THR A 15 7.15 -5.96 3.92
C THR A 15 7.80 -4.69 4.45
N GLU A 16 8.08 -3.71 3.60
CA GLU A 16 8.66 -2.42 4.02
C GLU A 16 7.68 -1.58 4.83
N LEU A 17 6.40 -1.59 4.47
CA LEU A 17 5.34 -0.97 5.27
C LEU A 17 5.29 -1.58 6.68
N ALA A 18 5.24 -2.91 6.78
CA ALA A 18 5.22 -3.60 8.07
C ALA A 18 6.48 -3.32 8.90
N ALA A 19 7.65 -3.25 8.26
CA ALA A 19 8.91 -2.89 8.90
C ALA A 19 8.90 -1.44 9.42
N GLU A 20 8.36 -0.48 8.66
CA GLU A 20 8.28 0.92 9.10
C GLU A 20 7.28 1.10 10.25
N ILE A 21 6.12 0.44 10.21
CA ILE A 21 5.17 0.42 11.34
C ILE A 21 5.83 -0.20 12.58
N SER A 22 6.56 -1.32 12.41
CA SER A 22 7.27 -1.97 13.51
C SER A 22 8.29 -1.04 14.15
N LYS A 23 9.08 -0.35 13.33
CA LYS A 23 10.08 0.62 13.76
C LYS A 23 9.46 1.78 14.53
N GLN A 24 8.36 2.36 14.05
CA GLN A 24 7.74 3.52 14.69
C GLN A 24 6.93 3.17 15.95
N THR A 25 6.35 1.96 16.02
CA THR A 25 5.58 1.52 17.20
C THR A 25 6.41 0.79 18.25
N GLY A 26 7.63 0.37 17.93
CA GLY A 26 8.46 -0.48 18.79
C GLY A 26 7.94 -1.91 18.96
N ARG A 27 6.97 -2.34 18.15
CA ARG A 27 6.37 -3.69 18.18
C ARG A 27 6.83 -4.48 16.96
N ASN A 28 7.02 -5.78 17.12
CA ASN A 28 7.31 -6.65 15.97
C ASN A 28 6.01 -6.97 15.22
N ILE A 29 5.81 -6.35 14.04
CA ILE A 29 4.64 -6.51 13.19
C ILE A 29 5.12 -7.04 11.83
N PRO A 30 5.13 -8.37 11.61
CA PRO A 30 5.57 -8.96 10.36
C PRO A 30 4.51 -8.82 9.26
N TYR A 31 4.95 -8.67 8.01
CA TYR A 31 4.09 -8.90 6.86
C TYR A 31 3.88 -10.41 6.68
N VAL A 32 2.62 -10.83 6.52
CA VAL A 32 2.26 -12.23 6.27
C VAL A 32 1.57 -12.31 4.91
N ASP A 33 2.28 -12.86 3.94
CA ASP A 33 1.75 -13.04 2.60
C ASP A 33 0.85 -14.29 2.53
N ILE A 34 -0.43 -14.10 2.26
CA ILE A 34 -1.42 -15.19 2.16
C ILE A 34 -2.16 -15.15 0.81
N PRO A 35 -2.74 -16.27 0.35
CA PRO A 35 -3.58 -16.29 -0.84
C PRO A 35 -4.75 -15.30 -0.77
N GLU A 36 -5.16 -14.76 -1.93
CA GLU A 36 -6.24 -13.77 -2.03
C GLU A 36 -7.54 -14.21 -1.34
N ALA A 37 -7.95 -15.47 -1.55
CA ALA A 37 -9.14 -16.03 -0.92
C ALA A 37 -9.03 -16.08 0.61
N ASP A 38 -7.85 -16.41 1.13
CA ASP A 38 -7.59 -16.44 2.57
C ASP A 38 -7.56 -15.03 3.16
N TYR A 39 -7.04 -14.05 2.41
CA TYR A 39 -7.07 -12.65 2.82
C TYR A 39 -8.48 -12.07 2.85
N ALA A 40 -9.30 -12.32 1.82
CA ALA A 40 -10.70 -11.92 1.81
C ALA A 40 -11.48 -12.54 2.98
N ALA A 41 -11.22 -13.82 3.29
CA ALA A 41 -11.81 -14.48 4.46
C ALA A 41 -11.37 -13.84 5.78
N ALA A 42 -10.08 -13.52 5.93
CA ALA A 42 -9.55 -12.85 7.12
C ALA A 42 -10.15 -11.45 7.32
N LEU A 43 -10.28 -10.65 6.25
CA LEU A 43 -10.94 -9.35 6.28
C LEU A 43 -12.41 -9.47 6.68
N THR A 44 -13.11 -10.48 6.16
CA THR A 44 -14.51 -10.74 6.52
C THR A 44 -14.65 -11.09 8.01
N GLN A 45 -13.74 -11.93 8.53
CA GLN A 45 -13.68 -12.26 9.96
C GLN A 45 -13.37 -11.04 10.84
N ALA A 46 -12.61 -10.07 10.32
CA ALA A 46 -12.33 -8.79 10.98
C ALA A 46 -13.51 -7.80 10.92
N GLY A 47 -14.64 -8.17 10.32
CA GLY A 47 -15.87 -7.38 10.27
C GLY A 47 -16.07 -6.56 9.00
N ILE A 48 -15.22 -6.74 7.97
CA ILE A 48 -15.41 -6.10 6.67
C ILE A 48 -16.52 -6.85 5.90
N PRO A 49 -17.50 -6.17 5.28
CA PRO A 49 -18.50 -6.82 4.43
C PRO A 49 -17.85 -7.65 3.30
N ALA A 50 -18.37 -8.85 3.04
CA ALA A 50 -17.74 -9.83 2.16
C ALA A 50 -17.40 -9.29 0.75
N ASP A 51 -18.33 -8.55 0.12
CA ASP A 51 -18.09 -7.96 -1.19
C ASP A 51 -16.93 -6.96 -1.18
N PHE A 52 -16.78 -6.21 -0.08
CA PHE A 52 -15.69 -5.25 0.07
C PHE A 52 -14.37 -5.92 0.43
N ALA A 53 -14.41 -6.99 1.22
CA ALA A 53 -13.24 -7.82 1.51
C ALA A 53 -12.66 -8.46 0.25
N ALA A 54 -13.51 -8.95 -0.65
CA ALA A 54 -13.10 -9.49 -1.94
C ALA A 54 -12.44 -8.41 -2.82
N LEU A 55 -12.98 -7.18 -2.85
CA LEU A 55 -12.38 -6.07 -3.59
C LEU A 55 -10.98 -5.71 -3.07
N ILE A 56 -10.82 -5.57 -1.75
CA ILE A 56 -9.52 -5.26 -1.14
C ILE A 56 -8.50 -6.36 -1.47
N ALA A 57 -8.88 -7.62 -1.32
CA ALA A 57 -7.99 -8.74 -1.59
C ALA A 57 -7.56 -8.80 -3.07
N GLY A 58 -8.48 -8.54 -4.00
CA GLY A 58 -8.17 -8.47 -5.42
C GLY A 58 -7.21 -7.33 -5.78
N TRP A 59 -7.33 -6.17 -5.14
CA TRP A 59 -6.38 -5.06 -5.34
C TRP A 59 -4.97 -5.43 -4.87
N ASP A 60 -4.84 -6.05 -3.69
CA ASP A 60 -3.55 -6.49 -3.16
C ASP A 60 -2.93 -7.60 -4.02
N ALA A 61 -3.74 -8.50 -4.57
CA ALA A 61 -3.28 -9.53 -5.49
C ALA A 61 -2.67 -8.91 -6.76
N GLU A 62 -3.33 -7.93 -7.37
CA GLU A 62 -2.82 -7.23 -8.55
C GLU A 62 -1.67 -6.27 -8.25
N ALA A 63 -1.58 -5.73 -7.03
CA ALA A 63 -0.43 -4.94 -6.60
C ALA A 63 0.89 -5.75 -6.71
N LYS A 64 0.85 -7.06 -6.43
CA LYS A 64 2.00 -7.97 -6.65
C LYS A 64 2.42 -8.07 -8.11
N ASN A 65 1.48 -7.89 -9.03
CA ASN A 65 1.74 -7.86 -10.48
C ASN A 65 2.18 -6.48 -10.98
N GLY A 66 2.39 -5.51 -10.09
CA GLY A 66 2.85 -4.16 -10.44
C GLY A 66 1.74 -3.19 -10.81
N ALA A 67 0.45 -3.54 -10.58
CA ALA A 67 -0.68 -2.66 -10.94
C ALA A 67 -0.66 -1.30 -10.22
N LEU A 68 0.03 -1.20 -9.08
CA LEU A 68 0.19 0.04 -8.29
C LEU A 68 1.60 0.64 -8.40
N PHE A 69 2.46 0.09 -9.26
CA PHE A 69 3.84 0.53 -9.40
C PHE A 69 3.99 1.55 -10.53
N SER A 70 4.64 2.68 -10.22
CA SER A 70 5.20 3.59 -11.22
C SER A 70 6.44 4.25 -10.64
N GLU A 71 7.44 4.48 -11.50
CA GLU A 71 8.71 5.14 -11.17
C GLU A 71 8.89 6.48 -11.91
N ASP A 72 7.84 6.96 -12.58
CA ASP A 72 7.90 8.06 -13.55
C ASP A 72 8.09 9.45 -12.92
N LYS A 73 7.82 9.59 -11.61
CA LYS A 73 7.90 10.84 -10.84
C LYS A 73 7.09 11.99 -11.43
N THR A 74 6.06 11.67 -12.22
CA THR A 74 5.21 12.68 -12.86
C THR A 74 4.53 13.55 -11.80
N LEU A 75 4.12 12.96 -10.68
CA LEU A 75 3.46 13.68 -9.61
C LEU A 75 4.36 14.75 -8.98
N SER A 76 5.59 14.42 -8.58
CA SER A 76 6.50 15.39 -7.95
C SER A 76 6.91 16.51 -8.90
N ALA A 77 7.11 16.18 -10.18
CA ALA A 77 7.34 17.16 -11.22
C ALA A 77 6.15 18.12 -11.38
N LEU A 78 4.92 17.61 -11.32
CA LEU A 78 3.71 18.40 -11.47
C LEU A 78 3.44 19.31 -10.27
N ILE A 79 3.69 18.84 -9.04
CA ILE A 79 3.43 19.61 -7.82
C ILE A 79 4.63 20.48 -7.38
N GLY A 80 5.80 20.36 -8.01
CA GLY A 80 6.99 21.17 -7.72
C GLY A 80 7.69 20.83 -6.40
N ARG A 81 7.43 19.66 -5.82
CA ARG A 81 8.07 19.15 -4.59
C ARG A 81 8.09 17.63 -4.56
N PRO A 82 8.97 17.00 -3.76
CA PRO A 82 8.88 15.56 -3.52
C PRO A 82 7.52 15.15 -2.95
N THR A 83 7.07 13.95 -3.29
CA THR A 83 5.87 13.35 -2.68
C THR A 83 6.14 12.96 -1.23
N THR A 84 5.09 12.91 -0.41
CA THR A 84 5.19 12.48 1.00
C THR A 84 5.78 11.07 1.10
N LEU A 85 6.72 10.85 2.01
CA LEU A 85 7.35 9.55 2.20
C LEU A 85 6.45 8.60 2.98
N LEU A 86 6.64 7.29 2.78
CA LEU A 86 5.96 6.24 3.55
C LEU A 86 6.11 6.46 5.06
N ALA A 87 7.32 6.76 5.53
CA ALA A 87 7.59 6.98 6.95
C ALA A 87 6.77 8.14 7.53
N ASP A 88 6.62 9.24 6.77
CA ASP A 88 5.83 10.40 7.21
C ASP A 88 4.34 10.04 7.26
N ALA A 89 3.85 9.27 6.28
CA ALA A 89 2.47 8.80 6.25
C ALA A 89 2.15 7.84 7.40
N VAL A 90 3.06 6.89 7.70
CA VAL A 90 2.94 6.00 8.86
C VAL A 90 2.93 6.82 10.15
N SER A 91 3.83 7.79 10.29
CA SER A 91 3.90 8.63 11.49
C SER A 91 2.65 9.47 11.71
N ALA A 92 1.94 9.87 10.64
CA ALA A 92 0.71 10.63 10.75
C ALA A 92 -0.52 9.77 11.09
N ALA A 93 -0.45 8.45 10.87
CA ALA A 93 -1.55 7.51 11.07
C ALA A 93 -1.53 6.79 12.42
N LEU A 94 -0.39 6.79 13.11
CA LEU A 94 -0.20 6.23 14.46
C LEU A 94 -0.69 7.17 15.56
#